data_AF-A0A0D0BS59-F1
#
_entry.id   AF-A0A0D0BS59-F1
#
_cell.length_a   1.000
_cell.length_b   1.000
_cell.length_c   1.000
_cell.angle_alpha   90.00
_cell.angle_beta   90.00
_cell.angle_gamma   90.00
#
_symmetry.space_group_name_H-M   'P 1'
#
loop_
_entity.id
_entity.type
_entity.pdbx_description
1 polymer ?
#
loop_
_entity_poly.entity_id
_entity_poly.type
_entity_poly.pdbx_seq_one_letter_code
_entity_poly.pdbx_strand_id
1 'polypeptide(L)'
;PCHLRTLSEMADTVGYPGFPDMIAACLFQQQNPGTELPEEYPQVTGRGYSYSSVTATFFAPSELCGTGGMYHQQIHPTPSWQNGPPHYDCAFAEKNPNLPQFQGLYVAQVISLFSFHYHNVYYPCAFVRWFTPIGNEPCPNTGMWMVEAEYDDDGDYLVDVIYLDSILCQAHLIPIYREDSIPIIFNIHIHFLLLIHYM
;
A
#
# COMPACT_ATOMS: atom_id res chain seq x y z
N PRO A 1 -17.78 5.67 -0.71
CA PRO A 1 -18.33 6.49 -1.83
C PRO A 1 -17.23 6.71 -2.86
N CYS A 2 -17.56 6.88 -4.15
CA CYS A 2 -16.58 7.24 -5.16
C CYS A 2 -16.77 8.69 -5.61
N HIS A 3 -15.67 9.37 -5.90
CA HIS A 3 -15.68 10.75 -6.38
C HIS A 3 -14.98 10.82 -7.73
N LEU A 4 -15.65 11.38 -8.73
CA LEU A 4 -15.04 11.65 -10.04
C LEU A 4 -14.01 12.78 -9.87
N ARG A 5 -12.77 12.50 -10.26
CA ARG A 5 -11.63 13.42 -10.18
C ARG A 5 -10.78 13.29 -11.43
N THR A 6 -9.99 14.31 -11.75
CA THR A 6 -8.89 14.15 -12.71
C THR A 6 -7.70 13.48 -12.02
N LEU A 7 -6.83 12.81 -12.78
CA LEU A 7 -5.59 12.26 -12.21
C LEU A 7 -4.69 13.36 -11.60
N SER A 8 -4.73 14.57 -12.16
CA SER A 8 -4.04 15.74 -11.59
C SER A 8 -4.61 16.13 -10.23
N GLU A 9 -5.94 16.21 -10.08
CA GLU A 9 -6.57 16.50 -8.78
C GLU A 9 -6.25 15.43 -7.73
N MET A 10 -6.11 14.17 -8.15
CA MET A 10 -5.66 13.10 -7.27
C MET A 10 -4.20 13.31 -6.84
N ALA A 11 -3.31 13.68 -7.77
CA ALA A 11 -1.93 14.03 -7.47
C ALA A 11 -1.83 15.18 -6.45
N ASP A 12 -2.61 16.24 -6.64
CA ASP A 12 -2.67 17.39 -5.73
C ASP A 12 -3.14 16.99 -4.33
N THR A 13 -4.09 16.05 -4.24
CA THR A 13 -4.61 15.55 -2.96
C THR A 13 -3.58 14.69 -2.23
N VAL A 14 -2.81 13.88 -2.97
CA VAL A 14 -1.75 13.03 -2.44
C VAL A 14 -0.54 13.88 -2.03
N GLY A 15 -0.31 15.01 -2.71
CA GLY A 15 0.82 15.91 -2.46
C GLY A 15 2.14 15.41 -3.02
N TYR A 16 2.12 14.49 -3.99
CA TYR A 16 3.32 13.92 -4.62
C TYR A 16 3.41 14.32 -6.10
N PRO A 17 4.40 15.13 -6.52
CA PRO A 17 4.47 15.68 -7.87
C PRO A 17 4.73 14.61 -8.95
N GLY A 18 5.42 13.51 -8.62
CA GLY A 18 5.70 12.39 -9.53
C GLY A 18 4.54 11.40 -9.72
N PHE A 19 3.37 11.65 -9.11
CA PHE A 19 2.24 10.72 -9.15
C PHE A 19 1.76 10.38 -10.57
N PRO A 20 1.62 11.33 -11.52
CA PRO A 20 1.24 11.01 -12.90
C PRO A 20 2.25 10.11 -13.62
N ASP A 21 3.55 10.34 -13.37
CA ASP A 21 4.62 9.55 -13.97
C ASP A 21 4.63 8.12 -13.44
N MET A 22 4.33 7.93 -12.14
CA MET A 22 4.17 6.60 -11.54
C MET A 22 2.99 5.82 -12.13
N ILE A 23 1.86 6.48 -12.39
CA ILE A 23 0.74 5.84 -13.09
C ILE A 23 1.17 5.38 -14.49
N ALA A 24 1.89 6.25 -15.21
CA ALA A 24 2.34 5.94 -16.56
C ALA A 24 3.39 4.82 -16.59
N ALA A 25 4.31 4.80 -15.62
CA ALA A 25 5.29 3.73 -15.43
C ALA A 25 4.61 2.38 -15.12
N CYS A 26 3.65 2.37 -14.18
CA CYS A 26 2.87 1.19 -13.82
C CYS A 26 2.13 0.61 -15.05
N LEU A 27 1.45 1.46 -15.82
CA LEU A 27 0.78 1.05 -17.07
C LEU A 27 1.76 0.49 -18.11
N PHE A 28 2.92 1.12 -18.26
CA PHE A 28 3.93 0.68 -19.23
C PHE A 28 4.45 -0.71 -18.90
N GLN A 29 4.82 -0.95 -17.63
CA GLN A 29 5.33 -2.24 -17.16
C GLN A 29 4.31 -3.36 -17.35
N GLN A 30 3.04 -3.08 -17.11
CA GLN A 30 1.98 -4.06 -17.31
C GLN A 30 1.78 -4.44 -18.78
N GLN A 31 1.91 -3.47 -19.69
CA GLN A 31 1.82 -3.72 -21.13
C GLN A 31 3.08 -4.38 -21.71
N ASN A 32 4.24 -4.19 -21.06
CA ASN A 32 5.55 -4.62 -21.54
C ASN A 32 6.36 -5.30 -20.41
N PRO A 33 5.90 -6.46 -19.89
CA PRO A 33 6.54 -7.09 -18.74
C PRO A 33 8.00 -7.45 -19.04
N GLY A 34 8.91 -7.06 -18.14
CA GLY A 34 10.35 -7.31 -18.27
C GLY A 34 11.11 -6.32 -19.18
N THR A 35 10.44 -5.29 -19.69
CA THR A 35 11.08 -4.19 -20.43
C THR A 35 11.51 -3.10 -19.46
N GLU A 36 12.72 -2.55 -19.67
CA GLU A 36 13.17 -1.37 -18.93
C GLU A 36 12.24 -0.18 -19.17
N LEU A 37 12.08 0.67 -18.15
CA LEU A 37 11.22 1.84 -18.24
C LEU A 37 11.78 2.83 -19.29
N PRO A 38 10.93 3.41 -20.15
CA PRO A 38 11.36 4.41 -21.11
C PRO A 38 11.80 5.70 -20.40
N GLU A 39 12.71 6.46 -21.02
CA GLU A 39 13.13 7.78 -20.51
C GLU A 39 11.98 8.79 -20.48
N GLU A 40 10.97 8.63 -21.34
CA GLU A 40 9.75 9.45 -21.39
C GLU A 40 8.51 8.57 -21.33
N TYR A 41 7.60 8.87 -20.40
CA TYR A 41 6.33 8.17 -20.27
C TYR A 41 5.21 8.79 -21.10
N PRO A 42 4.31 7.98 -21.67
CA PRO A 42 3.11 8.52 -22.30
C PRO A 42 2.24 9.20 -21.24
N GLN A 43 1.88 10.47 -21.46
CA GLN A 43 1.05 11.24 -20.55
C GLN A 43 -0.34 10.61 -20.41
N VAL A 44 -0.61 10.04 -19.23
CA VAL A 44 -1.93 9.49 -18.89
C VAL A 44 -2.84 10.64 -18.50
N THR A 45 -3.53 11.20 -19.49
CA THR A 45 -4.52 12.25 -19.26
C THR A 45 -5.91 11.64 -19.22
N GLY A 46 -6.64 11.87 -18.12
CA GLY A 46 -7.94 11.24 -17.96
C GLY A 46 -8.66 11.61 -16.67
N ARG A 47 -9.94 11.26 -16.63
CA ARG A 47 -10.73 11.25 -15.40
C ARG A 47 -10.67 9.86 -14.79
N GLY A 48 -10.62 9.82 -13.48
CA GLY A 48 -10.70 8.63 -12.67
C GLY A 48 -11.71 8.78 -11.55
N TYR A 49 -11.86 7.73 -10.78
CA TYR A 49 -12.65 7.73 -9.56
C TYR A 49 -11.72 7.53 -8.37
N SER A 50 -11.85 8.36 -7.33
CA SER A 50 -11.22 8.08 -6.04
C SER A 50 -12.20 7.35 -5.13
N TYR A 51 -11.67 6.48 -4.26
CA TYR A 51 -12.44 5.68 -3.32
C TYR A 51 -11.96 5.93 -1.89
N SER A 52 -12.92 5.95 -0.96
CA SER A 52 -12.62 6.09 0.47
C SER A 52 -12.12 4.78 1.11
N SER A 53 -12.40 3.64 0.48
CA SER A 53 -12.08 2.32 1.01
C SER A 53 -12.15 1.23 -0.06
N VAL A 54 -11.48 0.11 0.21
CA VAL A 54 -11.57 -1.15 -0.53
C VAL A 54 -11.84 -2.31 0.43
N THR A 55 -12.45 -3.38 -0.06
CA THR A 55 -12.62 -4.63 0.69
C THR A 55 -11.72 -5.71 0.10
N ALA A 56 -10.78 -6.23 0.88
CA ALA A 56 -10.01 -7.42 0.57
C ALA A 56 -10.80 -8.66 1.02
N THR A 57 -10.93 -9.65 0.14
CA THR A 57 -11.64 -10.91 0.43
C THR A 57 -10.68 -12.07 0.22
N PHE A 58 -10.43 -12.85 1.26
CA PHE A 58 -9.47 -13.95 1.22
C PHE A 58 -9.93 -15.12 2.07
N PHE A 59 -9.42 -16.30 1.75
CA PHE A 59 -9.65 -17.49 2.54
C PHE A 59 -8.64 -17.55 3.68
N ALA A 60 -9.10 -17.58 4.93
CA ALA A 60 -8.27 -17.87 6.08
C ALA A 60 -8.97 -18.95 6.92
N PRO A 61 -8.47 -20.20 6.89
CA PRO A 61 -9.07 -21.33 7.60
C PRO A 61 -8.81 -21.17 9.10
N SER A 62 -9.57 -20.30 9.75
CA SER A 62 -9.57 -20.12 11.20
C SER A 62 -10.90 -20.58 11.78
N GLU A 63 -10.89 -21.06 13.01
CA GLU A 63 -12.08 -21.49 13.76
C GLU A 63 -13.12 -20.37 13.95
N LEU A 64 -12.73 -19.10 13.75
CA LEU A 64 -13.59 -17.92 13.88
C LEU A 64 -14.33 -17.58 12.58
N CYS A 65 -13.93 -18.18 11.46
CA CYS A 65 -14.63 -18.03 10.21
C CYS A 65 -15.74 -19.08 10.16
N GLY A 66 -16.98 -18.68 9.89
CA GLY A 66 -18.12 -19.60 9.76
C GLY A 66 -17.90 -20.67 8.69
N THR A 67 -18.98 -21.36 8.30
CA THR A 67 -18.99 -22.58 7.46
C THR A 67 -18.41 -22.47 6.02
N GLY A 68 -17.64 -21.42 5.68
CA GLY A 68 -16.94 -21.27 4.40
C GLY A 68 -15.51 -20.70 4.47
N GLY A 69 -14.96 -20.36 5.63
CA GLY A 69 -13.54 -19.93 5.75
C GLY A 69 -13.15 -18.59 5.07
N MET A 70 -14.12 -17.83 4.55
CA MET A 70 -13.88 -16.57 3.83
C MET A 70 -13.92 -15.36 4.76
N TYR A 71 -12.84 -14.59 4.79
CA TYR A 71 -12.70 -13.33 5.52
C TYR A 71 -12.83 -12.13 4.60
N HIS A 72 -13.40 -11.06 5.15
CA HIS A 72 -13.47 -9.76 4.52
C HIS A 72 -12.82 -8.73 5.45
N GLN A 73 -11.86 -7.97 4.94
CA GLN A 73 -11.23 -6.86 5.63
C GLN A 73 -11.42 -5.59 4.81
N GLN A 74 -11.71 -4.48 5.47
CA GLN A 74 -11.77 -3.18 4.81
C GLN A 74 -10.49 -2.40 5.07
N ILE A 75 -9.96 -1.80 4.02
CA ILE A 75 -8.78 -0.95 4.04
C ILE A 75 -9.23 0.48 3.75
N HIS A 76 -8.89 1.41 4.64
CA HIS A 76 -9.33 2.80 4.60
C HIS A 76 -8.13 3.76 4.58
N PRO A 77 -7.81 4.36 3.42
CA PRO A 77 -6.98 5.55 3.39
C PRO A 77 -7.81 6.76 3.84
N THR A 78 -7.57 7.25 5.06
CA THR A 78 -8.23 8.46 5.56
C THR A 78 -7.26 9.65 5.54
N PRO A 79 -7.36 10.56 4.56
CA PRO A 79 -6.43 11.70 4.45
C PRO A 79 -6.56 12.71 5.59
N SER A 80 -7.69 12.74 6.31
CA SER A 80 -7.82 13.49 7.56
C SER A 80 -8.73 12.75 8.52
N TRP A 81 -8.18 12.32 9.66
CA TRP A 81 -8.91 11.60 10.70
C TRP A 81 -9.25 12.54 11.85
N GLN A 82 -10.55 12.72 12.13
CA GLN A 82 -11.06 13.60 13.21
C GLN A 82 -10.55 15.06 13.14
N ASN A 83 -10.39 15.61 11.92
CA ASN A 83 -9.73 16.91 11.65
C ASN A 83 -8.26 16.97 12.10
N GLY A 84 -7.66 15.79 12.31
CA GLY A 84 -6.25 15.63 12.65
C GLY A 84 -5.45 15.09 11.46
N PRO A 85 -4.25 14.55 11.76
CA PRO A 85 -3.36 13.96 10.77
C PRO A 85 -4.04 12.84 9.96
N PRO A 86 -3.47 12.49 8.80
CA PRO A 86 -3.92 11.35 8.02
C PRO A 86 -3.81 10.04 8.81
N HIS A 87 -4.76 9.13 8.60
CA HIS A 87 -4.70 7.75 9.07
C HIS A 87 -4.82 6.82 7.87
N TYR A 88 -3.72 6.15 7.56
CA TYR A 88 -3.60 5.25 6.42
C TYR A 88 -3.39 3.82 6.90
N ASP A 89 -4.31 2.94 6.50
CA ASP A 89 -4.21 1.52 6.79
C ASP A 89 -3.04 0.87 6.05
N CYS A 90 -2.46 -0.17 6.65
CA CYS A 90 -1.42 -0.97 5.99
C CYS A 90 -2.04 -2.23 5.38
N ALA A 91 -1.37 -2.77 4.37
CA ALA A 91 -1.79 -3.95 3.65
C ALA A 91 -0.59 -4.79 3.23
N PHE A 92 -0.82 -6.10 3.09
CA PHE A 92 0.11 -7.00 2.43
C PHE A 92 -0.14 -6.98 0.93
N ALA A 93 0.94 -6.91 0.16
CA ALA A 93 0.91 -7.11 -1.28
C ALA A 93 1.75 -8.32 -1.68
N GLU A 94 1.39 -8.97 -2.78
CA GLU A 94 2.14 -10.11 -3.32
C GLU A 94 3.54 -9.66 -3.77
N LYS A 95 4.59 -10.35 -3.30
CA LYS A 95 5.98 -10.14 -3.73
C LYS A 95 6.51 -11.30 -4.54
N ASN A 96 6.47 -12.50 -3.96
CA ASN A 96 6.90 -13.72 -4.64
C ASN A 96 6.12 -14.91 -4.08
N PRO A 97 5.18 -15.48 -4.86
CA PRO A 97 4.33 -16.57 -4.38
C PRO A 97 5.10 -17.87 -4.11
N ASN A 98 6.35 -17.98 -4.57
CA ASN A 98 7.20 -19.14 -4.32
C ASN A 98 7.96 -19.07 -3.00
N LEU A 99 7.96 -17.91 -2.32
CA LEU A 99 8.58 -17.76 -1.02
C LEU A 99 7.56 -18.02 0.09
N PRO A 100 7.97 -18.67 1.19
CA PRO A 100 7.06 -18.99 2.27
C PRO A 100 6.67 -17.74 3.06
N GLN A 101 5.40 -17.70 3.47
CA GLN A 101 4.90 -16.80 4.50
C GLN A 101 5.25 -15.32 4.20
N PHE A 102 5.76 -14.61 5.19
CA PHE A 102 6.09 -13.19 5.10
C PHE A 102 7.19 -12.85 4.09
N GLN A 103 8.12 -13.77 3.80
CA GLN A 103 9.20 -13.51 2.84
C GLN A 103 8.67 -13.32 1.40
N GLY A 104 7.49 -13.89 1.11
CA GLY A 104 6.78 -13.73 -0.15
C GLY A 104 5.85 -12.52 -0.20
N LEU A 105 5.87 -11.65 0.80
CA LEU A 105 4.98 -10.50 0.93
C LEU A 105 5.75 -9.17 0.93
N TYR A 106 5.17 -8.16 0.32
CA TYR A 106 5.48 -6.77 0.59
C TYR A 106 4.56 -6.23 1.68
N VAL A 107 5.04 -5.21 2.40
CA VAL A 107 4.24 -4.44 3.35
C VAL A 107 4.11 -3.03 2.83
N ALA A 108 2.88 -2.58 2.63
CA ALA A 108 2.56 -1.26 2.12
C ALA A 108 1.64 -0.52 3.08
N GLN A 109 1.77 0.80 3.18
CA GLN A 109 0.70 1.64 3.70
C GLN A 109 -0.05 2.28 2.53
N VAL A 110 -1.37 2.12 2.52
CA VAL A 110 -2.25 2.59 1.46
C VAL A 110 -2.63 4.04 1.71
N ILE A 111 -2.12 4.93 0.86
CA ILE A 111 -2.30 6.39 0.97
C ILE A 111 -3.55 6.84 0.20
N SER A 112 -3.81 6.25 -0.97
CA SER A 112 -4.95 6.61 -1.81
C SER A 112 -5.44 5.40 -2.61
N LEU A 113 -6.75 5.35 -2.85
CA LEU A 113 -7.41 4.34 -3.69
C LEU A 113 -8.11 5.04 -4.85
N PHE A 114 -7.84 4.59 -6.06
CA PHE A 114 -8.40 5.21 -7.25
C PHE A 114 -8.55 4.22 -8.40
N SER A 115 -9.25 4.64 -9.44
CA SER A 115 -9.31 3.91 -10.69
C SER A 115 -9.40 4.86 -11.86
N PHE A 116 -8.99 4.39 -13.04
CA PHE A 116 -9.09 5.13 -14.28
C PHE A 116 -9.30 4.19 -15.46
N HIS A 117 -9.66 4.77 -16.61
CA HIS A 117 -9.74 4.04 -17.86
C HIS A 117 -8.61 4.46 -18.80
N TYR A 118 -7.94 3.48 -19.40
CA TYR A 118 -6.95 3.71 -20.45
C TYR A 118 -7.18 2.70 -21.58
N HIS A 119 -7.30 3.17 -22.83
CA HIS A 119 -7.67 2.36 -24.00
C HIS A 119 -8.87 1.41 -23.75
N ASN A 120 -9.92 1.93 -23.11
CA ASN A 120 -11.15 1.19 -22.77
C ASN A 120 -10.95 0.02 -21.77
N VAL A 121 -9.80 -0.04 -21.10
CA VAL A 121 -9.53 -0.97 -20.00
C VAL A 121 -9.63 -0.23 -18.67
N TYR A 122 -10.25 -0.87 -17.67
CA TYR A 122 -10.42 -0.33 -16.32
C TYR A 122 -9.24 -0.76 -15.44
N TYR A 123 -8.61 0.20 -14.77
CA TYR A 123 -7.46 -0.01 -13.91
C TYR A 123 -7.77 0.44 -12.48
N PRO A 124 -8.08 -0.48 -11.55
CA PRO A 124 -8.15 -0.18 -10.13
C PRO A 124 -6.75 -0.19 -9.53
N CYS A 125 -6.38 0.90 -8.85
CA CYS A 125 -5.04 1.13 -8.35
C CYS A 125 -5.05 1.64 -6.91
N ALA A 126 -3.92 1.44 -6.23
CA ALA A 126 -3.62 2.01 -4.94
C ALA A 126 -2.29 2.76 -5.03
N PHE A 127 -2.25 3.94 -4.41
CA PHE A 127 -0.99 4.64 -4.15
C PHE A 127 -0.49 4.24 -2.77
N VAL A 128 0.73 3.76 -2.70
CA VAL A 128 1.29 3.15 -1.48
C VAL A 128 2.65 3.72 -1.14
N ARG A 129 3.00 3.64 0.14
CA ARG A 129 4.39 3.72 0.61
C ARG A 129 4.87 2.35 1.08
N TRP A 130 6.13 2.04 0.83
CA TRP A 130 6.70 0.74 1.14
C TRP A 130 7.37 0.68 2.52
N PHE A 131 7.40 -0.53 3.05
CA PHE A 131 8.20 -0.89 4.21
C PHE A 131 9.04 -2.11 3.90
N THR A 132 10.25 -2.11 4.45
CA THR A 132 11.22 -3.20 4.31
C THR A 132 11.42 -3.92 5.65
N PRO A 133 11.57 -5.25 5.67
CA PRO A 133 11.83 -5.97 6.91
C PRO A 133 13.23 -5.73 7.46
N ILE A 134 13.29 -5.66 8.79
CA ILE A 134 14.53 -5.52 9.56
C ILE A 134 15.01 -6.92 9.91
N GLY A 135 15.96 -7.41 9.12
CA GLY A 135 16.50 -8.76 9.24
C GLY A 135 15.65 -9.81 8.52
N ASN A 136 16.08 -11.08 8.64
CA ASN A 136 15.53 -12.20 7.86
C ASN A 136 14.61 -13.12 8.66
N GLU A 137 14.36 -12.81 9.93
CA GLU A 137 13.61 -13.64 10.87
C GLU A 137 12.73 -12.76 11.77
N PRO A 138 11.59 -13.28 12.25
CA PRO A 138 10.76 -12.56 13.21
C PRO A 138 11.53 -12.30 14.52
N CYS A 139 11.16 -11.24 15.23
CA CYS A 139 11.76 -10.90 16.51
C CYS A 139 11.59 -12.06 17.50
N PRO A 140 12.67 -12.54 18.15
CA PRO A 140 12.61 -13.72 19.02
C PRO A 140 11.74 -13.51 20.27
N ASN A 141 11.54 -12.26 20.69
CA ASN A 141 10.75 -11.94 21.88
C ASN A 141 9.24 -11.85 21.61
N THR A 142 8.85 -11.39 20.42
CA THR A 142 7.44 -11.13 20.06
C THR A 142 6.89 -12.12 19.04
N GLY A 143 7.76 -12.82 18.30
CA GLY A 143 7.40 -13.63 17.14
C GLY A 143 6.91 -12.82 15.93
N MET A 144 7.00 -11.48 15.99
CA MET A 144 6.51 -10.58 14.93
C MET A 144 7.66 -10.10 14.06
N TRP A 145 7.37 -9.83 12.79
CA TRP A 145 8.32 -9.20 11.89
C TRP A 145 8.46 -7.72 12.23
N MET A 146 9.70 -7.25 12.25
CA MET A 146 10.00 -5.83 12.37
C MET A 146 10.17 -5.25 10.97
N VAL A 147 9.55 -4.11 10.70
CA VAL A 147 9.68 -3.40 9.43
C VAL A 147 10.03 -1.93 9.65
N GLU A 148 10.70 -1.31 8.70
CA GLU A 148 10.95 0.12 8.67
C GLU A 148 10.49 0.74 7.36
N ALA A 149 10.19 2.04 7.38
CA ALA A 149 9.84 2.75 6.17
C ALA A 149 11.02 2.71 5.18
N GLU A 150 10.72 2.48 3.91
CA GLU A 150 11.71 2.53 2.85
C GLU A 150 11.80 3.96 2.31
N TYR A 151 13.00 4.37 1.89
CA TYR A 151 13.29 5.72 1.43
C TYR A 151 13.95 5.67 0.05
N ASP A 152 13.71 6.68 -0.77
CA ASP A 152 14.39 6.88 -2.05
C ASP A 152 15.76 7.57 -1.89
N ASP A 153 16.44 7.82 -3.01
CA ASP A 153 17.77 8.45 -3.03
C ASP A 153 17.77 9.89 -2.49
N ASP A 154 16.62 10.56 -2.50
CA ASP A 154 16.44 11.93 -1.98
C ASP A 154 16.10 11.93 -0.47
N GLY A 155 15.84 10.76 0.11
CA GLY A 155 15.49 10.57 1.51
C GLY A 155 13.99 10.76 1.80
N ASP A 156 13.16 10.84 0.76
CA ASP A 156 11.70 10.82 0.88
C ASP A 156 11.19 9.38 0.96
N TYR A 157 9.94 9.19 1.41
CA TYR A 157 9.36 7.84 1.49
C TYR A 157 9.30 7.20 0.11
N LEU A 158 9.75 5.96 -0.01
CA LEU A 158 9.60 5.19 -1.23
C LEU A 158 8.11 4.88 -1.45
N VAL A 159 7.57 5.42 -2.54
CA VAL A 159 6.16 5.32 -2.92
C VAL A 159 6.00 4.74 -4.31
N ASP A 160 4.85 4.12 -4.56
CA ASP A 160 4.54 3.51 -5.85
C ASP A 160 3.03 3.42 -6.11
N VAL A 161 2.66 3.18 -7.37
CA VAL A 161 1.30 2.84 -7.80
C VAL A 161 1.22 1.36 -8.08
N ILE A 162 0.43 0.64 -7.29
CA ILE A 162 0.18 -0.79 -7.48
C ILE A 162 -1.25 -1.04 -7.94
N TYR A 163 -1.46 -2.16 -8.62
CA TYR A 163 -2.82 -2.63 -8.92
C TYR A 163 -3.50 -3.15 -7.67
N LEU A 164 -4.81 -2.93 -7.59
CA LEU A 164 -5.60 -3.29 -6.41
C LEU A 164 -5.67 -4.80 -6.17
N ASP A 165 -5.51 -5.61 -7.21
CA ASP A 165 -5.47 -7.08 -7.16
C ASP A 165 -4.18 -7.63 -6.55
N SER A 166 -3.11 -6.85 -6.49
CA SER A 166 -1.86 -7.22 -5.80
C SER A 166 -2.02 -7.18 -4.27
N ILE A 167 -3.03 -6.47 -3.75
CA ILE A 167 -3.30 -6.37 -2.31
C ILE A 167 -4.04 -7.63 -1.83
N LEU A 168 -3.42 -8.34 -0.89
CA LEU A 168 -3.94 -9.59 -0.37
C LEU A 168 -4.90 -9.38 0.80
N CYS A 169 -4.45 -8.64 1.81
CA CYS A 169 -5.21 -8.40 3.04
C CYS A 169 -4.63 -7.22 3.83
N GLN A 170 -5.32 -6.80 4.89
CA GLN A 170 -4.87 -5.72 5.77
C GLN A 170 -3.67 -6.19 6.62
N ALA A 171 -2.70 -5.30 6.79
CA ALA A 171 -1.57 -5.45 7.70
C ALA A 171 -1.74 -4.50 8.88
N HIS A 172 -1.43 -4.97 10.09
CA HIS A 172 -1.43 -4.13 11.28
C HIS A 172 0.00 -3.88 11.75
N LEU A 173 0.42 -2.62 11.64
CA LEU A 173 1.70 -2.14 12.12
C LEU A 173 1.53 -1.50 13.51
N ILE A 174 2.29 -2.00 14.48
CA ILE A 174 2.37 -1.43 15.83
C ILE A 174 3.70 -0.68 15.95
N PRO A 175 3.69 0.63 16.26
CA PRO A 175 4.93 1.39 16.43
C PRO A 175 5.76 0.85 17.60
N ILE A 176 7.06 0.68 17.39
CA ILE A 176 8.04 0.42 18.44
C ILE A 176 8.51 1.76 18.99
N TYR A 177 8.09 2.08 20.21
CA TYR A 177 8.55 3.25 20.92
C TYR A 177 9.95 2.97 21.52
N ARG A 178 10.98 3.71 21.08
CA ARG A 178 12.22 3.83 21.84
C ARG A 178 12.01 4.77 23.03
N GLU A 179 12.97 4.83 23.96
CA GLU A 179 12.90 5.65 25.18
C GLU A 179 12.74 7.16 24.93
N ASP A 180 12.85 7.60 23.67
CA ASP A 180 12.58 8.98 23.27
C ASP A 180 11.09 9.28 23.14
N SER A 181 10.69 10.43 23.68
CA SER A 181 9.33 10.98 23.71
C SER A 181 8.55 10.73 22.42
N ILE A 182 7.30 10.27 22.55
CA ILE A 182 6.35 10.10 21.42
C ILE A 182 6.19 11.45 20.72
N PRO A 183 6.65 11.62 19.46
CA PRO A 183 6.40 12.85 18.74
C PRO A 183 4.90 12.96 18.46
N ILE A 184 4.33 14.13 18.80
CA ILE A 184 2.90 14.47 18.61
C ILE A 184 2.53 14.54 17.11
N ILE A 185 3.53 14.42 16.23
CA ILE A 185 3.39 14.43 14.77
C ILE A 185 3.92 13.09 14.27
N PHE A 186 3.06 12.31 13.59
CA PHE A 186 3.38 11.01 12.99
C PHE A 186 4.33 11.16 11.78
N ASN A 187 5.51 11.73 11.99
CA ASN A 187 6.60 11.72 11.04
C ASN A 187 7.69 10.81 11.63
N ILE A 188 7.78 9.60 11.11
CA ILE A 188 8.16 8.45 11.93
C ILE A 188 9.32 7.69 11.29
N HIS A 189 10.51 7.88 11.88
CA HIS A 189 11.54 6.84 12.01
C HIS A 189 11.12 5.90 13.15
N ILE A 190 10.21 4.95 12.88
CA ILE A 190 9.78 3.94 13.86
C ILE A 190 9.86 2.60 13.16
N HIS A 191 10.47 1.66 13.87
CA HIS A 191 10.39 0.25 13.56
C HIS A 191 8.99 -0.22 13.96
N PHE A 192 8.29 -0.94 13.10
CA PHE A 192 6.94 -1.43 13.39
C PHE A 192 6.93 -2.93 13.58
N LEU A 193 6.20 -3.42 14.59
CA LEU A 193 5.86 -4.83 14.70
C LEU A 193 4.64 -5.11 13.81
N LEU A 194 4.77 -6.13 12.97
CA LEU A 194 3.71 -6.58 12.10
C LEU A 194 2.97 -7.76 12.70
N LEU A 195 1.67 -7.59 12.93
CA LEU A 195 0.78 -8.70 13.29
C LEU A 195 0.37 -9.47 12.03
N ILE A 196 0.89 -10.68 11.89
CA ILE A 196 0.41 -11.65 10.91
C ILE A 196 -0.71 -12.45 11.58
N HIS A 197 -1.96 -12.10 11.30
CA HIS A 197 -3.07 -12.99 11.65
C HIS A 197 -3.11 -14.12 10.61
N TYR A 198 -2.60 -15.28 11.00
CA TYR A 198 -2.71 -16.60 10.32
C TYR A 198 -3.03 -16.51 8.82
N MET A 199 -1.98 -16.27 8.01
CA MET A 199 -1.96 -16.61 6.58
C MET A 199 -1.45 -18.03 6.40
#